data_AF-J9ZV46-F1
#
_entry.id   AF-J9ZV46-F1
#
_cell.length_a   1.000
_cell.length_b   1.000
_cell.length_c   1.000
_cell.angle_alpha   90.00
_cell.angle_beta   90.00
_cell.angle_gamma   90.00
#
_symmetry.space_group_name_H-M   'P 1'
#
loop_
_entity.id
_entity.type
_entity.pdbx_description
1 polymer ?
#
loop_
_entity_poly.entity_id
_entity_poly.type
_entity_poly.pdbx_seq_one_letter_code
_entity_poly.pdbx_strand_id
1 'polypeptide(L)'
;VLIIACPCALGLATPMSVMVGVGRGAKEGVLIKNAEVLEMMEKVDTVVVDKTGTLTQGRPEVTSVEIFDDWTDRQIVALAAAVERQSEHPLAQAVFRRAKADDLSLVEASDFESTTGGGVRATVEGRATLIGKADFLAERDVAGVDEARSRAAAHQQKGSTAILVAVDGKVAAVLMISDPIKVSTPAALETLHRLGLKVIMLTGDAEPTARAVAEKLGIDEFRAGVSPRDKYQFVARLRGKGHVVAMAGDGINDA
;
A
#
# COMPACT_ATOMS: atom_id res chain seq x y z
N VAL A 1 4.09 34.97 -51.50
CA VAL A 1 3.19 34.09 -50.72
C VAL A 1 3.95 33.26 -49.67
N LEU A 2 5.17 32.76 -49.93
CA LEU A 2 5.96 31.97 -48.96
C LEU A 2 6.46 32.72 -47.70
N ILE A 3 6.63 34.05 -47.75
CA ILE A 3 7.13 34.85 -46.60
C ILE A 3 6.06 35.02 -45.49
N ILE A 4 4.78 34.98 -45.85
CA ILE A 4 3.66 35.16 -44.91
C ILE A 4 3.29 33.85 -44.20
N ALA A 5 3.78 32.71 -44.69
CA ALA A 5 3.43 31.38 -44.19
C ALA A 5 4.29 30.93 -43.00
N CYS A 6 5.35 31.66 -42.62
CA CYS A 6 6.23 31.29 -41.52
C CYS A 6 5.67 31.86 -40.20
N PRO A 7 5.10 31.03 -39.30
CA PRO A 7 4.43 31.53 -38.12
C PRO A 7 5.45 31.80 -37.01
N CYS A 8 6.04 33.01 -37.01
CA CYS A 8 7.07 33.41 -36.04
C CYS A 8 6.65 33.20 -34.57
N ALA A 9 5.35 33.27 -34.26
CA ALA A 9 4.82 33.05 -32.92
C ALA A 9 4.65 31.56 -32.54
N LEU A 10 4.58 30.64 -33.52
CA LEU A 10 4.32 29.22 -33.26
C LEU A 10 5.45 28.57 -32.45
N GLY A 11 6.69 28.97 -32.70
CA GLY A 11 7.86 28.46 -31.98
C GLY A 11 7.93 28.88 -30.50
N LEU A 12 7.15 29.89 -30.09
CA LEU A 12 7.11 30.39 -28.71
C LEU A 12 5.84 29.99 -27.95
N ALA A 13 4.75 29.69 -28.66
CA ALA A 13 3.47 29.37 -28.04
C ALA A 13 3.56 28.18 -27.06
N THR A 14 4.09 27.04 -27.50
CA THR A 14 4.19 25.83 -26.66
C THR A 14 5.14 26.02 -25.47
N PRO A 15 6.40 26.51 -25.63
CA PRO A 15 7.29 26.69 -24.49
C PRO A 15 6.76 27.66 -23.43
N MET A 16 6.07 28.74 -23.85
CA MET A 16 5.46 29.68 -22.91
C MET A 16 4.32 29.05 -22.11
N SER A 17 3.40 28.34 -22.78
CA SER A 17 2.30 27.64 -22.10
C SER A 17 2.80 26.57 -21.13
N VAL A 18 3.81 25.80 -21.54
CA VAL A 18 4.46 24.80 -20.67
C VAL A 18 5.12 25.47 -19.47
N MET A 19 5.91 26.52 -19.66
CA MET A 19 6.60 27.21 -18.56
C MET A 19 5.61 27.77 -17.52
N VAL A 20 4.52 28.40 -17.97
CA VAL A 20 3.46 28.88 -17.10
C VAL A 20 2.72 27.73 -16.41
N GLY A 21 2.42 26.65 -17.14
CA GLY A 21 1.76 25.46 -16.61
C GLY A 21 2.57 24.78 -15.50
N VAL A 22 3.86 24.54 -15.73
CA VAL A 22 4.79 24.00 -14.72
C VAL A 22 4.91 24.93 -13.52
N GLY A 23 5.04 26.24 -13.75
CA GLY A 23 5.12 27.24 -12.68
C GLY A 23 3.84 27.31 -11.83
N ARG A 24 2.67 27.11 -12.45
CA ARG A 24 1.39 27.03 -11.72
C ARG A 24 1.28 25.72 -10.95
N GLY A 25 1.62 24.58 -11.55
CA GLY A 25 1.66 23.29 -10.87
C GLY A 25 2.53 23.33 -9.61
N ALA A 26 3.74 23.91 -9.71
CA ALA A 26 4.65 24.02 -8.57
C ALA A 26 4.07 24.83 -7.40
N LYS A 27 3.29 25.89 -7.67
CA LYS A 27 2.61 26.67 -6.63
C LYS A 27 1.52 25.88 -5.91
N GLU A 28 0.91 24.91 -6.60
CA GLU A 28 -0.09 23.98 -6.05
C GLU A 28 0.55 22.69 -5.50
N GLY A 29 1.89 22.62 -5.39
CA GLY A 29 2.61 21.46 -4.89
C GLY A 29 2.73 20.30 -5.90
N VAL A 30 2.45 20.52 -7.18
CA VAL A 30 2.56 19.53 -8.26
C VAL A 30 3.85 19.78 -9.05
N LEU A 31 4.83 18.89 -8.87
CA LEU A 31 6.12 18.95 -9.58
C LEU A 31 6.07 18.14 -10.88
N ILE A 32 6.14 18.83 -12.02
CA ILE A 32 6.08 18.23 -13.35
C ILE A 32 7.50 18.08 -13.89
N LYS A 33 7.93 16.84 -14.19
CA LYS A 33 9.31 16.55 -14.62
C LYS A 33 9.62 16.98 -16.05
N ASN A 34 8.67 16.85 -16.98
CA ASN A 34 8.84 17.24 -18.38
C ASN A 34 7.53 17.77 -18.99
N ALA A 35 7.64 18.49 -20.10
CA ALA A 35 6.51 19.12 -20.78
C ALA A 35 5.48 18.11 -21.31
N GLU A 36 5.96 16.97 -21.79
CA GLU A 36 5.16 15.88 -22.38
C GLU A 36 4.11 15.34 -21.40
N VAL A 37 4.40 15.34 -20.10
CA VAL A 37 3.44 14.91 -19.07
C VAL A 37 2.21 15.80 -19.03
N LEU A 38 2.33 17.11 -19.23
CA LEU A 38 1.17 18.01 -19.25
C LEU A 38 0.22 17.67 -20.40
N GLU A 39 0.77 17.39 -21.57
CA GLU A 39 -0.01 17.00 -22.75
C GLU A 39 -0.60 15.60 -22.61
N MET A 40 0.12 14.67 -21.97
CA MET A 40 -0.35 13.31 -21.74
C MET A 40 -1.48 13.25 -20.71
N MET A 41 -1.38 14.04 -19.64
CA MET A 41 -2.37 14.05 -18.56
C MET A 41 -3.76 14.47 -19.01
N GLU A 42 -3.87 15.28 -20.07
CA GLU A 42 -5.16 15.64 -20.68
C GLU A 42 -5.86 14.44 -21.35
N LYS A 43 -5.09 13.46 -21.83
CA LYS A 43 -5.60 12.29 -22.54
C LYS A 43 -5.90 11.11 -21.62
N VAL A 44 -5.50 11.19 -20.35
CA VAL A 44 -5.70 10.11 -19.38
C VAL A 44 -7.19 9.86 -19.23
N ASP A 45 -7.59 8.59 -19.35
CA ASP A 45 -8.97 8.13 -19.13
C ASP A 45 -9.10 7.25 -17.88
N THR A 46 -7.99 6.65 -17.43
CA THR A 46 -7.95 5.73 -16.31
C THR A 46 -6.83 6.11 -15.34
N VAL A 47 -7.17 6.23 -14.06
CA VAL A 47 -6.22 6.45 -12.96
C VAL A 47 -6.12 5.17 -12.14
N VAL A 48 -4.95 4.54 -12.16
CA VAL A 48 -4.62 3.43 -11.27
C VAL A 48 -3.96 4.01 -10.03
N VAL A 49 -4.43 3.62 -8.85
CA VAL A 49 -3.94 4.14 -7.57
C VAL A 49 -3.43 2.99 -6.71
N ASP A 50 -2.27 3.16 -6.09
CA ASP A 50 -1.89 2.32 -4.96
C ASP A 50 -2.72 2.68 -3.72
N LYS A 51 -2.89 1.73 -2.80
CA LYS A 51 -3.58 2.00 -1.54
C LYS A 51 -2.66 2.70 -0.54
N THR A 52 -1.54 2.06 -0.18
CA THR A 52 -0.72 2.45 0.97
C THR A 52 0.05 3.72 0.64
N GLY A 53 0.00 4.73 1.50
CA GLY A 53 0.70 6.01 1.28
C GLY A 53 0.13 6.91 0.19
N THR A 54 -0.73 6.39 -0.69
CA THR A 54 -1.42 7.16 -1.73
C THR A 54 -2.84 7.53 -1.29
N LEU A 55 -3.75 6.55 -1.17
CA LEU A 55 -5.11 6.75 -0.66
C LEU A 55 -5.13 6.92 0.87
N THR A 56 -4.18 6.27 1.54
CA THR A 56 -4.00 6.30 2.99
C THR A 56 -2.78 7.13 3.39
N GLN A 57 -2.64 7.42 4.69
CA GLN A 57 -1.61 8.30 5.22
C GLN A 57 -0.18 7.75 5.05
N GLY A 58 -0.03 6.46 4.74
CA GLY A 58 1.28 5.80 4.64
C GLY A 58 1.90 5.55 6.00
N ARG A 59 1.11 5.63 7.06
CA ARG A 59 1.54 5.47 8.45
C ARG A 59 0.64 4.43 9.11
N PRO A 60 0.83 3.14 8.76
CA PRO A 60 0.06 2.07 9.37
C PRO A 60 0.29 2.01 10.89
N GLU A 61 -0.75 1.64 11.62
CA GLU A 61 -0.72 1.50 13.08
C GLU A 61 -1.41 0.21 13.50
N VAL A 62 -0.86 -0.46 14.52
CA VAL A 62 -1.50 -1.64 15.13
C VAL A 62 -2.72 -1.15 15.92
N THR A 63 -3.92 -1.50 15.46
CA THR A 63 -5.19 -1.06 16.05
C THR A 63 -5.72 -2.03 17.10
N SER A 64 -5.46 -3.32 16.91
CA SER A 64 -5.86 -4.37 17.85
C SER A 64 -5.00 -5.61 17.69
N VAL A 65 -4.95 -6.42 18.74
CA VAL A 65 -4.24 -7.69 18.78
C VAL A 65 -5.20 -8.76 19.25
N GLU A 66 -5.48 -9.73 18.38
CA GLU A 66 -6.30 -10.89 18.70
C GLU A 66 -5.38 -12.01 19.18
N ILE A 67 -5.42 -12.31 20.47
CA ILE A 67 -4.56 -13.31 21.10
C ILE A 67 -5.18 -14.71 21.00
N PHE A 68 -4.33 -15.73 20.84
CA PHE A 68 -4.64 -17.15 20.93
C PHE A 68 -3.89 -17.74 22.12
N ASP A 69 -4.45 -18.79 22.72
CA ASP A 69 -3.90 -19.45 23.92
C ASP A 69 -3.60 -18.47 25.08
N ASP A 70 -2.56 -18.76 25.87
CA ASP A 70 -2.19 -18.07 27.12
C ASP A 70 -1.18 -16.93 26.92
N TRP A 71 -1.13 -16.34 25.73
CA TRP A 71 -0.26 -15.20 25.46
C TRP A 71 -0.85 -13.89 26.00
N THR A 72 -0.02 -12.86 26.09
CA THR A 72 -0.48 -11.49 26.36
C THR A 72 -0.15 -10.58 25.19
N ASP A 73 -0.94 -9.51 25.02
CA ASP A 73 -0.69 -8.47 24.03
C ASP A 73 0.76 -7.96 24.07
N ARG A 74 1.25 -7.64 25.28
CA ARG A 74 2.62 -7.14 25.48
C ARG A 74 3.69 -8.15 25.06
N GLN A 75 3.51 -9.45 25.34
CA GLN A 75 4.47 -10.48 24.93
C GLN A 75 4.51 -10.62 23.41
N ILE A 76 3.36 -10.69 22.76
CA ILE A 76 3.27 -10.84 21.31
C ILE A 76 3.82 -9.61 20.61
N VAL A 77 3.47 -8.41 21.04
CA VAL A 77 3.98 -7.17 20.44
C VAL A 77 5.50 -7.06 20.63
N ALA A 78 6.04 -7.48 21.78
CA ALA A 78 7.49 -7.50 22.01
C ALA A 78 8.20 -8.51 21.09
N LEU A 79 7.70 -9.75 20.99
CA LEU A 79 8.25 -10.77 20.09
C LEU A 79 8.17 -10.30 18.63
N ALA A 80 7.01 -9.80 18.22
CA ALA A 80 6.78 -9.34 16.86
C ALA A 80 7.69 -8.16 16.50
N ALA A 81 7.82 -7.18 17.39
CA ALA A 81 8.70 -6.03 17.19
C ALA A 81 10.19 -6.40 17.20
N ALA A 82 10.60 -7.43 17.94
CA ALA A 82 11.98 -7.93 17.93
C ALA A 82 12.35 -8.50 16.55
N VAL A 83 11.48 -9.30 15.94
CA VAL A 83 11.67 -9.82 14.59
C VAL A 83 11.60 -8.71 13.54
N GLU A 84 10.56 -7.88 13.61
CA GLU A 84 10.27 -6.84 12.62
C GLU A 84 11.27 -5.67 12.65
N ARG A 85 12.11 -5.56 13.68
CA ARG A 85 13.17 -4.53 13.78
C ARG A 85 14.15 -4.57 12.59
N GLN A 86 14.34 -5.73 11.98
CA GLN A 86 15.24 -5.91 10.83
C GLN A 86 14.54 -5.69 9.48
N SER A 87 13.24 -5.38 9.48
CA SER A 87 12.41 -5.20 8.29
C SER A 87 12.12 -3.71 8.06
N GLU A 88 12.37 -3.22 6.83
CA GLU A 88 12.03 -1.84 6.45
C GLU A 88 10.56 -1.67 6.05
N HIS A 89 9.78 -2.75 6.05
CA HIS A 89 8.40 -2.74 5.57
C HIS A 89 7.51 -1.81 6.42
N PRO A 90 6.59 -1.02 5.83
CA PRO A 90 5.74 -0.10 6.60
C PRO A 90 4.95 -0.76 7.74
N LEU A 91 4.46 -2.00 7.51
CA LEU A 91 3.76 -2.79 8.53
C LEU A 91 4.68 -3.22 9.68
N ALA A 92 5.94 -3.57 9.38
CA ALA A 92 6.96 -3.88 10.39
C ALA A 92 7.21 -2.68 11.31
N GLN A 93 7.35 -1.50 10.70
CA GLN A 93 7.51 -0.26 11.44
C GLN A 93 6.29 0.07 12.30
N ALA A 94 5.06 -0.32 11.89
CA ALA A 94 3.87 -0.14 12.70
C ALA A 94 3.94 -0.93 14.01
N VAL A 95 4.36 -2.19 13.94
CA VAL A 95 4.56 -3.07 15.10
C VAL A 95 5.67 -2.53 16.00
N PHE A 96 6.79 -2.10 15.42
CA PHE A 96 7.90 -1.51 16.17
C PHE A 96 7.51 -0.20 16.87
N ARG A 97 6.76 0.68 16.19
CA ARG A 97 6.21 1.91 16.81
C ARG A 97 5.28 1.58 17.97
N ARG A 98 4.42 0.57 17.83
CA ARG A 98 3.54 0.13 18.91
C ARG A 98 4.33 -0.34 20.13
N ALA A 99 5.34 -1.18 19.94
CA ALA A 99 6.18 -1.66 21.04
C ALA A 99 6.92 -0.52 21.77
N LYS A 100 7.40 0.49 21.03
CA LYS A 100 7.98 1.70 21.63
C LYS A 100 6.97 2.53 22.42
N ALA A 101 5.75 2.68 21.92
CA ALA A 101 4.70 3.42 22.62
C ALA A 101 4.29 2.74 23.93
N ASP A 102 4.34 1.40 23.98
CA ASP A 102 4.00 0.58 25.14
C ASP A 102 5.18 0.36 26.13
N ASP A 103 6.32 1.02 25.86
CA ASP A 103 7.60 0.94 26.59
C ASP A 103 8.07 -0.51 26.80
N LEU A 104 8.03 -1.30 25.72
CA LEU A 104 8.43 -2.71 25.76
C LEU A 104 9.93 -2.86 25.58
N SER A 105 10.54 -3.69 26.43
CA SER A 105 11.92 -4.14 26.24
C SER A 105 12.00 -5.13 25.09
N LEU A 106 12.78 -4.80 24.06
CA LEU A 106 12.96 -5.64 22.89
C LEU A 106 14.23 -6.46 23.01
N VAL A 107 14.09 -7.78 22.92
CA VAL A 107 15.20 -8.71 22.84
C VAL A 107 15.72 -8.76 21.40
N GLU A 108 17.00 -9.10 21.23
CA GLU A 108 17.59 -9.27 19.91
C GLU A 108 17.11 -10.57 19.26
N ALA A 109 16.77 -10.48 17.96
CA ALA A 109 16.38 -11.63 17.15
C ALA A 109 17.59 -12.19 16.39
N SER A 110 17.75 -13.52 16.38
CA SER A 110 18.75 -14.21 15.56
C SER A 110 18.12 -14.89 14.35
N ASP A 111 18.93 -15.29 13.37
CA ASP A 111 18.50 -16.09 12.21
C ASP A 111 17.35 -15.46 11.41
N PHE A 112 17.41 -14.13 11.26
CA PHE A 112 16.39 -13.40 10.52
C PHE A 112 16.41 -13.73 9.04
N GLU A 113 15.23 -14.05 8.51
CA GLU A 113 15.00 -14.22 7.08
C GLU A 113 13.71 -13.54 6.66
N SER A 114 13.74 -12.92 5.48
CA SER A 114 12.60 -12.24 4.88
C SER A 114 12.23 -12.88 3.55
N THR A 115 10.94 -13.15 3.36
CA THR A 115 10.36 -13.63 2.10
C THR A 115 9.49 -12.53 1.50
N THR A 116 9.92 -11.97 0.37
CA THR A 116 9.21 -10.89 -0.32
C THR A 116 7.75 -11.26 -0.59
N GLY A 117 6.83 -10.41 -0.14
CA GLY A 117 5.39 -10.59 -0.32
C GLY A 117 4.72 -11.62 0.59
N GLY A 118 5.50 -12.39 1.38
CA GLY A 118 5.01 -13.41 2.30
C GLY A 118 5.07 -12.98 3.77
N GLY A 119 6.28 -12.79 4.30
CA GLY A 119 6.51 -12.53 5.72
C GLY A 119 7.98 -12.67 6.12
N VAL A 120 8.22 -12.66 7.43
CA VAL A 120 9.54 -12.76 8.05
C VAL A 120 9.58 -13.90 9.07
N ARG A 121 10.76 -14.47 9.30
CA ARG A 121 11.03 -15.43 10.38
C ARG A 121 12.30 -15.05 11.12
N ALA A 122 12.35 -15.33 12.42
CA ALA A 122 13.56 -15.23 13.22
C ALA A 122 13.39 -16.02 14.53
N THR A 123 14.47 -16.18 15.27
CA THR A 123 14.47 -16.75 16.62
C THR A 123 14.55 -15.63 17.64
N VAL A 124 13.62 -15.59 18.60
CA VAL A 124 13.61 -14.62 19.70
C VAL A 124 13.50 -15.38 21.01
N GLU A 125 14.42 -15.15 21.95
CA GLU A 125 14.49 -15.88 23.22
C GLU A 125 14.50 -17.42 23.05
N GLY A 126 15.12 -17.92 21.98
CA GLY A 126 15.16 -19.35 21.66
C GLY A 126 13.87 -19.93 21.05
N ARG A 127 12.86 -19.10 20.77
CA ARG A 127 11.59 -19.51 20.15
C ARG A 127 11.56 -19.14 18.67
N ALA A 128 11.10 -20.07 17.85
CA ALA A 128 10.93 -19.82 16.43
C ALA A 128 9.69 -18.95 16.20
N THR A 129 9.89 -17.72 15.71
CA THR A 129 8.83 -16.74 15.51
C THR A 129 8.66 -16.43 14.02
N LEU A 130 7.44 -16.58 13.51
CA LEU A 130 7.07 -16.30 12.13
C LEU A 130 5.99 -15.22 12.10
N ILE A 131 6.13 -14.25 11.20
CA ILE A 131 5.20 -13.12 11.09
C ILE A 131 4.89 -12.91 9.61
N GLY A 132 3.62 -12.86 9.24
CA GLY A 132 3.25 -12.61 7.86
C GLY A 132 1.80 -12.86 7.51
N LYS A 133 1.55 -13.03 6.21
CA LYS A 133 0.22 -13.36 5.69
C LYS A 133 -0.17 -14.79 6.07
N ALA A 134 -1.48 -15.05 6.09
CA ALA A 134 -2.00 -16.37 6.40
C ALA A 134 -1.50 -17.46 5.44
N ASP A 135 -1.34 -17.17 4.15
CA ASP A 135 -0.81 -18.13 3.18
C ASP A 135 0.67 -18.48 3.47
N PHE A 136 1.49 -17.48 3.84
CA PHE A 136 2.90 -17.67 4.18
C PHE A 136 3.12 -18.58 5.40
N LEU A 137 2.24 -18.49 6.40
CA LEU A 137 2.23 -19.39 7.56
C LEU A 137 1.68 -20.77 7.22
N ALA A 138 0.63 -20.85 6.39
CA ALA A 138 0.05 -22.12 5.95
C ALA A 138 1.07 -22.96 5.15
N GLU A 139 1.85 -22.33 4.27
CA GLU A 139 2.95 -22.98 3.53
C GLU A 139 4.07 -23.53 4.43
N ARG A 140 4.10 -23.15 5.70
CA ARG A 140 5.08 -23.60 6.71
C ARG A 140 4.45 -24.50 7.78
N ASP A 141 3.29 -25.08 7.47
CA ASP A 141 2.58 -26.04 8.31
C ASP A 141 2.28 -25.51 9.73
N VAL A 142 2.07 -24.20 9.87
CA VAL A 142 1.73 -23.58 11.15
C VAL A 142 0.30 -23.98 11.56
N ALA A 143 0.14 -24.47 12.79
CA ALA A 143 -1.16 -24.83 13.34
C ALA A 143 -2.00 -23.58 13.71
N GLY A 144 -3.31 -23.64 13.47
CA GLY A 144 -4.27 -22.59 13.88
C GLY A 144 -4.49 -21.46 12.86
N VAL A 145 -3.94 -21.56 11.64
CA VAL A 145 -4.10 -20.53 10.61
C VAL A 145 -5.56 -20.32 10.19
N ASP A 146 -6.36 -21.39 10.07
CA ASP A 146 -7.77 -21.27 9.64
C ASP A 146 -8.63 -20.57 10.70
N GLU A 147 -8.42 -20.87 11.98
CA GLU A 147 -9.08 -20.18 13.08
C GLU A 147 -8.70 -18.70 13.11
N ALA A 148 -7.42 -18.41 12.90
CA ALA A 148 -6.90 -17.05 12.82
C ALA A 148 -7.50 -16.26 11.65
N ARG A 149 -7.67 -16.89 10.47
CA ARG A 149 -8.39 -16.29 9.33
C ARG A 149 -9.82 -15.94 9.69
N SER A 150 -10.53 -16.87 10.35
CA SER A 150 -11.92 -16.66 10.76
C SER A 150 -12.05 -15.47 11.73
N ARG A 151 -11.17 -15.36 12.73
CA ARG A 151 -11.17 -14.24 13.69
C ARG A 151 -10.76 -12.91 13.04
N ALA A 152 -9.89 -12.94 12.04
CA ALA A 152 -9.47 -11.75 11.32
C ALA A 152 -10.54 -11.19 10.37
N ALA A 153 -11.46 -12.04 9.88
CA ALA A 153 -12.39 -11.69 8.81
C ALA A 153 -13.24 -10.43 9.10
N ALA A 154 -13.77 -10.31 10.33
CA ALA A 154 -14.59 -9.16 10.72
C ALA A 154 -13.81 -7.84 10.74
N HIS A 155 -12.52 -7.88 11.08
CA HIS A 155 -11.65 -6.70 11.05
C HIS A 155 -11.21 -6.36 9.63
N GLN A 156 -10.93 -7.37 8.80
CA GLN A 156 -10.60 -7.16 7.39
C GLN A 156 -11.77 -6.55 6.61
N GLN A 157 -13.01 -6.93 6.92
CA GLN A 157 -14.22 -6.29 6.38
C GLN A 157 -14.37 -4.82 6.77
N LYS A 158 -13.65 -4.36 7.81
CA LYS A 158 -13.58 -2.94 8.19
C LYS A 158 -12.40 -2.20 7.54
N GLY A 159 -11.62 -2.87 6.69
CA GLY A 159 -10.46 -2.30 6.01
C GLY A 159 -9.15 -2.43 6.79
N SER A 160 -9.09 -3.25 7.84
CA SER A 160 -7.81 -3.56 8.51
C SER A 160 -7.04 -4.64 7.76
N THR A 161 -5.72 -4.54 7.74
CA THR A 161 -4.80 -5.59 7.30
C THR A 161 -4.53 -6.52 8.48
N ALA A 162 -4.62 -7.83 8.27
CA ALA A 162 -4.33 -8.83 9.29
C ALA A 162 -2.95 -9.46 9.04
N ILE A 163 -2.07 -9.39 10.02
CA ILE A 163 -0.78 -10.09 10.04
C ILE A 163 -0.83 -11.13 11.16
N LEU A 164 -0.52 -12.38 10.84
CA LEU A 164 -0.46 -13.45 11.82
C LEU A 164 0.94 -13.51 12.43
N VAL A 165 0.99 -13.79 13.73
CA VAL A 165 2.21 -14.09 14.47
C VAL A 165 2.11 -15.52 14.97
N ALA A 166 3.09 -16.33 14.61
CA ALA A 166 3.21 -17.71 15.06
C ALA A 166 4.49 -17.90 15.87
N VAL A 167 4.39 -18.68 16.94
CA VAL A 167 5.49 -19.00 17.84
C VAL A 167 5.54 -20.51 17.97
N ASP A 168 6.72 -21.10 17.78
CA ASP A 168 6.98 -22.54 17.90
C ASP A 168 6.00 -23.40 17.07
N GLY A 169 5.66 -22.94 15.86
CA GLY A 169 4.81 -23.67 14.92
C GLY A 169 3.30 -23.53 15.13
N LYS A 170 2.84 -22.67 16.04
CA LYS A 170 1.41 -22.40 16.28
C LYS A 170 1.10 -20.91 16.21
N VAL A 171 -0.05 -20.53 15.65
CA VAL A 171 -0.53 -19.14 15.67
C VAL A 171 -0.75 -18.70 17.12
N ALA A 172 -0.06 -17.62 17.51
CA ALA A 172 -0.13 -17.02 18.83
C ALA A 172 -0.98 -15.74 18.83
N ALA A 173 -1.02 -15.02 17.71
CA ALA A 173 -1.83 -13.81 17.57
C ALA A 173 -2.17 -13.46 16.12
N VAL A 174 -3.18 -12.60 15.96
CA VAL A 174 -3.35 -11.78 14.76
C VAL A 174 -3.26 -10.30 15.12
N LEU A 175 -2.32 -9.60 14.49
CA LEU A 175 -2.17 -8.15 14.55
C LEU A 175 -3.06 -7.51 13.49
N MET A 176 -4.01 -6.68 13.92
CA MET A 176 -4.78 -5.83 13.01
C MET A 176 -4.06 -4.51 12.85
N ILE A 177 -3.70 -4.21 11.61
CA ILE A 177 -2.98 -3.00 11.23
C ILE A 177 -3.85 -2.21 10.28
N SER A 178 -4.09 -0.95 10.59
CA SER A 178 -4.85 -0.04 9.72
C SER A 178 -3.99 1.15 9.34
N ASP A 179 -4.11 1.57 8.08
CA ASP A 179 -3.54 2.83 7.60
C ASP A 179 -4.70 3.79 7.31
N PRO A 180 -4.88 4.85 8.12
CA PRO A 180 -6.00 5.75 7.96
C PRO A 180 -6.06 6.36 6.55
N ILE A 181 -7.26 6.45 5.99
CA ILE A 181 -7.49 7.14 4.72
C ILE A 181 -7.13 8.63 4.90
N LYS A 182 -6.47 9.25 3.91
CA LYS A 182 -6.20 10.70 3.96
C LYS A 182 -7.52 11.48 3.91
N VAL A 183 -7.61 12.55 4.69
CA VAL A 183 -8.80 13.41 4.74
C VAL A 183 -9.16 13.97 3.35
N SER A 184 -8.15 14.19 2.50
CA SER A 184 -8.32 14.70 1.13
C SER A 184 -8.77 13.63 0.11
N THR A 185 -8.62 12.34 0.40
CA THR A 185 -8.85 11.26 -0.57
C THR A 185 -10.29 11.24 -1.12
N PRO A 186 -11.36 11.31 -0.30
CA PRO A 186 -12.72 11.29 -0.83
C PRO A 186 -13.00 12.44 -1.82
N ALA A 187 -12.60 13.66 -1.49
CA ALA A 187 -12.79 14.83 -2.37
C ALA A 187 -11.96 14.72 -3.66
N ALA A 188 -10.76 14.13 -3.60
CA ALA A 188 -9.94 13.87 -4.77
C ALA A 188 -10.62 12.86 -5.72
N LEU A 189 -11.14 11.75 -5.18
CA LEU A 189 -11.85 10.73 -5.97
C LEU A 189 -13.13 11.28 -6.60
N GLU A 190 -13.92 12.06 -5.86
CA GLU A 190 -15.10 12.74 -6.42
C GLU A 190 -14.73 13.67 -7.59
N THR A 191 -13.60 14.35 -7.49
CA THR A 191 -13.11 15.23 -8.56
C THR A 191 -12.70 14.41 -9.79
N LEU A 192 -12.00 13.29 -9.62
CA LEU A 192 -11.62 12.40 -10.71
C LEU A 192 -12.86 11.83 -11.42
N HIS A 193 -13.86 11.35 -10.68
CA HIS A 193 -15.11 10.85 -11.27
C HIS A 193 -15.88 11.95 -12.00
N ARG A 194 -15.89 13.19 -11.49
CA ARG A 194 -16.53 14.33 -12.16
C ARG A 194 -15.84 14.69 -13.48
N LEU A 195 -14.54 14.44 -13.59
CA LEU A 195 -13.79 14.56 -14.83
C LEU A 195 -14.02 13.39 -15.80
N GLY A 196 -14.83 12.40 -15.40
CA GLY A 196 -15.13 11.20 -16.22
C GLY A 196 -14.01 10.16 -16.19
N LEU A 197 -13.07 10.27 -15.26
CA LEU A 197 -11.95 9.33 -15.13
C LEU A 197 -12.38 8.09 -14.36
N LYS A 198 -11.97 6.93 -14.86
CA LYS A 198 -12.13 5.65 -14.15
C LYS A 198 -11.00 5.48 -13.13
N VAL A 199 -11.33 5.13 -11.90
CA VAL A 199 -10.35 4.90 -10.83
C VAL A 199 -10.25 3.41 -10.49
N ILE A 200 -9.03 2.88 -10.52
CA ILE A 200 -8.75 1.47 -10.21
C ILE A 200 -7.73 1.37 -9.08
N MET A 201 -8.07 0.70 -7.98
CA MET A 201 -7.15 0.48 -6.87
C MET A 201 -6.37 -0.82 -7.02
N LEU A 202 -5.05 -0.76 -6.88
CA LEU A 202 -4.18 -1.92 -6.75
C LEU A 202 -3.62 -1.97 -5.33
N THR A 203 -3.64 -3.15 -4.70
CA THR A 203 -3.10 -3.30 -3.34
C THR A 203 -2.58 -4.70 -3.05
N GLY A 204 -1.51 -4.77 -2.25
CA GLY A 204 -0.97 -6.03 -1.73
C GLY A 204 -1.79 -6.63 -0.57
N ASP A 205 -2.80 -5.91 -0.08
CA ASP A 205 -3.70 -6.35 0.98
C ASP A 205 -4.59 -7.53 0.54
N ALA A 206 -5.17 -8.22 1.51
CA ALA A 206 -6.16 -9.26 1.24
C ALA A 206 -7.45 -8.69 0.62
N GLU A 207 -8.17 -9.52 -0.13
CA GLU A 207 -9.40 -9.12 -0.83
C GLU A 207 -10.46 -8.46 0.06
N PRO A 208 -10.77 -8.96 1.28
CA PRO A 208 -11.80 -8.33 2.11
C PRO A 208 -11.42 -6.90 2.52
N THR A 209 -10.14 -6.66 2.81
CA THR A 209 -9.60 -5.35 3.16
C THR A 209 -9.68 -4.39 1.98
N ALA A 210 -9.23 -4.84 0.80
CA ALA A 210 -9.28 -4.05 -0.43
C ALA A 210 -10.73 -3.68 -0.81
N ARG A 211 -11.65 -4.65 -0.71
CA ARG A 211 -13.07 -4.43 -0.97
C ARG A 211 -13.66 -3.38 -0.04
N ALA A 212 -13.41 -3.50 1.26
CA ALA A 212 -13.92 -2.54 2.25
C ALA A 212 -13.44 -1.11 1.98
N VAL A 213 -12.16 -0.94 1.61
CA VAL A 213 -11.61 0.37 1.25
C VAL A 213 -12.22 0.89 -0.07
N ALA A 214 -12.34 0.03 -1.09
CA ALA A 214 -12.92 0.39 -2.37
C ALA A 214 -14.39 0.83 -2.24
N GLU A 215 -15.21 0.08 -1.50
CA GLU A 215 -16.62 0.41 -1.26
C GLU A 215 -16.75 1.72 -0.47
N LYS A 216 -15.94 1.91 0.57
CA LYS A 216 -15.94 3.14 1.39
C LYS A 216 -15.56 4.38 0.59
N LEU A 217 -14.68 4.23 -0.41
CA LEU A 217 -14.17 5.31 -1.23
C LEU A 217 -14.88 5.46 -2.58
N GLY A 218 -15.82 4.56 -2.90
CA GLY A 218 -16.52 4.54 -4.18
C GLY A 218 -15.61 4.28 -5.39
N ILE A 219 -14.61 3.42 -5.25
CA ILE A 219 -13.65 3.08 -6.33
C ILE A 219 -14.31 2.12 -7.33
N ASP A 220 -14.13 2.36 -8.64
CA ASP A 220 -14.80 1.60 -9.70
C ASP A 220 -14.36 0.13 -9.76
N GLU A 221 -13.06 -0.13 -9.67
CA GLU A 221 -12.49 -1.48 -9.69
C GLU A 221 -11.32 -1.59 -8.71
N PHE A 222 -11.09 -2.80 -8.16
CA PHE A 222 -9.91 -3.06 -7.36
C PHE A 222 -9.28 -4.43 -7.67
N ARG A 223 -7.99 -4.55 -7.38
CA ARG A 223 -7.25 -5.82 -7.33
C ARG A 223 -6.47 -5.91 -6.04
N ALA A 224 -6.72 -7.00 -5.31
CA ALA A 224 -6.09 -7.31 -4.04
C ALA A 224 -4.99 -8.36 -4.22
N GLY A 225 -4.12 -8.50 -3.22
CA GLY A 225 -3.04 -9.49 -3.19
C GLY A 225 -2.00 -9.32 -4.29
N VAL A 226 -1.88 -8.14 -4.91
CA VAL A 226 -0.99 -7.94 -6.05
C VAL A 226 0.45 -7.65 -5.60
N SER A 227 1.42 -8.31 -6.24
CA SER A 227 2.83 -7.97 -6.10
C SER A 227 3.20 -6.74 -6.95
N PRO A 228 4.36 -6.09 -6.72
CA PRO A 228 4.83 -5.00 -7.59
C PRO A 228 4.89 -5.40 -9.08
N ARG A 229 5.30 -6.64 -9.37
CA ARG A 229 5.32 -7.19 -10.73
C ARG A 229 3.93 -7.28 -11.33
N ASP A 230 2.93 -7.68 -10.54
CA ASP A 230 1.54 -7.78 -10.99
C ASP A 230 0.96 -6.40 -11.28
N LYS A 231 1.31 -5.38 -10.47
CA LYS A 231 0.91 -3.98 -10.74
C LYS A 231 1.40 -3.52 -12.11
N TYR A 232 2.69 -3.74 -12.41
CA TYR A 232 3.25 -3.43 -13.71
C TYR A 232 2.52 -4.14 -14.85
N GLN A 233 2.29 -5.46 -14.73
CA GLN A 233 1.58 -6.24 -15.74
C GLN A 233 0.14 -5.80 -15.92
N PHE A 234 -0.52 -5.35 -14.86
CA PHE A 234 -1.88 -4.84 -14.92
C PHE A 234 -1.95 -3.53 -15.72
N VAL A 235 -1.06 -2.58 -15.42
CA VAL A 235 -0.95 -1.30 -16.15
C VAL A 235 -0.61 -1.56 -17.63
N ALA A 236 0.35 -2.45 -17.91
CA ALA A 236 0.71 -2.82 -19.28
C ALA A 236 -0.48 -3.40 -20.07
N ARG A 237 -1.31 -4.21 -19.42
CA ARG A 237 -2.52 -4.79 -20.02
C ARG A 237 -3.58 -3.75 -20.33
N LEU A 238 -3.81 -2.78 -19.44
CA LEU A 238 -4.74 -1.67 -19.69
C LEU A 238 -4.28 -0.84 -20.89
N ARG A 239 -2.99 -0.49 -20.94
CA ARG A 239 -2.40 0.20 -22.09
C ARG A 239 -2.53 -0.61 -23.37
N GLY A 240 -2.34 -1.92 -23.33
CA GLY A 240 -2.54 -2.82 -24.46
C GLY A 240 -3.99 -2.90 -24.97
N LYS A 241 -4.97 -2.52 -24.14
CA LYS A 241 -6.39 -2.39 -24.53
C LYS A 241 -6.74 -1.01 -25.09
N GLY A 242 -5.76 -0.09 -25.19
CA GLY A 242 -5.94 1.25 -25.73
C GLY A 242 -6.22 2.34 -24.69
N HIS A 243 -6.26 2.02 -23.39
CA HIS A 243 -6.43 3.02 -22.34
C HIS A 243 -5.18 3.89 -22.18
N VAL A 244 -5.38 5.18 -21.92
CA VAL A 244 -4.34 6.10 -21.47
C VAL A 244 -4.37 6.13 -19.94
N VAL A 245 -3.34 5.55 -19.33
CA VAL A 245 -3.31 5.24 -17.90
C VAL A 245 -2.33 6.14 -17.16
N ALA A 246 -2.79 6.77 -16.08
CA ALA A 246 -1.92 7.36 -15.05
C ALA A 246 -1.84 6.40 -13.85
N MET A 247 -0.63 6.20 -13.31
CA MET A 247 -0.42 5.46 -12.06
C MET A 247 -0.04 6.45 -10.95
N ALA A 248 -0.75 6.42 -9.83
CA ALA A 248 -0.40 7.15 -8.62
C ALA A 248 0.05 6.17 -7.53
N GLY A 249 1.24 6.42 -6.97
CA GLY A 249 1.88 5.57 -5.97
C GLY A 249 2.79 6.39 -5.06
N ASP A 250 3.29 5.78 -4.00
CA ASP A 250 4.21 6.44 -3.04
C ASP A 250 5.66 6.49 -3.53
N GLY A 251 5.96 5.79 -4.63
CA GLY A 251 7.28 5.75 -5.27
C GLY A 251 8.28 4.80 -4.63
N ILE A 252 7.93 4.10 -3.55
CA ILE A 252 8.79 3.12 -2.88
C ILE A 252 8.50 1.71 -3.42
N ASN A 253 7.21 1.35 -3.53
CA ASN A 253 6.78 0.02 -3.99
C ASN A 253 6.22 -0.01 -5.41
N ASP A 254 6.12 1.17 -6.05
CA ASP A 254 5.39 1.38 -7.30
C ASP A 254 6.29 1.88 -8.45
N ALA A 255 7.61 1.82 -8.27
CA ALA A 255 8.62 2.20 -9.27
C ALA A 255 8.82 1.13 -10.36
#